data_AF-A0A8T0RW52-F1
#
_entry.id   AF-A0A8T0RW52-F1
#
_cell.length_a   1.000
_cell.length_b   1.000
_cell.length_c   1.000
_cell.angle_alpha   90.00
_cell.angle_beta   90.00
_cell.angle_gamma   90.00
#
_symmetry.space_group_name_H-M   'P 1'
#
loop_
_entity.id
_entity.type
_entity.pdbx_description
1 polymer ?
#
loop_
_entity_poly.entity_id
_entity_poly.type
_entity_poly.pdbx_seq_one_letter_code
_entity_poly.pdbx_strand_id
1 'polypeptide(L)'
;MAWPWLLPLGLFFAASVAQAAVVEHTFNVGNLSISQLCEQAMIITAVNGRLPGPTIKVREGDTVVVHLVNESPHNMTIHWHGVFQRGSPWADGPSMVTQCPVMPGCNYTYRFNVTGQEGTLWWHAHISFLRATVYGALVIRPRGGAASYPFSPKPHREEVLLLGEWWNANVYDLERTAFLSGNITGPANAYTINGKPGDPYSNCSAADQTYKFHVRRNEKYLLRIINAALNTPMFLRVANHRFTVVAADAAYTTPYETDVVVVAPGQTVDALMAAAGAAPGRYYMVATPYDSAVGGTPPFNPATARAVVEYAGAAGDETPQLPPPTQNNDTATAFRFLSNLTALVLPGKPTVPLSVDTRMFVTVGLGNGDCQPKQTLCNTTDGTRPRIFSSSMNNASFLLPDAGSPSMLQAHYDGNASGVYTRDFPDRPPVIFDYTADASDTDELKYTTKSTKGFGNYDEAAAAPGFRTGPR
;
A
#
# COMPACT_ATOMS: atom_id res chain seq x y z
N MET A 1 22.72 -12.79 76.72
CA MET A 1 21.47 -12.24 76.15
C MET A 1 21.80 -11.70 74.77
N ALA A 2 21.34 -12.38 73.73
CA ALA A 2 21.64 -12.05 72.34
C ALA A 2 20.62 -11.03 71.81
N TRP A 3 21.10 -10.00 71.11
CA TRP A 3 20.28 -9.05 70.35
C TRP A 3 20.55 -9.34 68.86
N PRO A 4 19.53 -9.55 68.00
CA PRO A 4 19.76 -9.88 66.61
C PRO A 4 19.89 -8.62 65.76
N TRP A 5 20.82 -8.67 64.82
CA TRP A 5 20.97 -7.72 63.73
C TRP A 5 19.94 -8.08 62.64
N LEU A 6 19.01 -7.18 62.35
CA LEU A 6 18.15 -7.25 61.17
C LEU A 6 18.82 -6.44 60.04
N LEU A 7 19.28 -7.13 59.00
CA LEU A 7 19.59 -6.56 57.69
C LEU A 7 18.36 -6.72 56.79
N PRO A 8 17.84 -5.66 56.13
CA PRO A 8 16.85 -5.84 55.09
C PRO A 8 17.56 -6.12 53.75
N LEU A 9 17.31 -7.30 53.17
CA LEU A 9 17.58 -7.54 51.75
C LEU A 9 16.55 -6.77 50.91
N GLY A 10 16.95 -5.63 50.35
CA GLY A 10 16.19 -4.94 49.31
C GLY A 10 16.36 -5.66 47.97
N LEU A 11 15.37 -6.46 47.58
CA LEU A 11 15.24 -6.95 46.19
C LEU A 11 14.83 -5.77 45.30
N PHE A 12 15.79 -5.19 44.57
CA PHE A 12 15.49 -4.31 43.44
C PHE A 12 14.98 -5.16 42.27
N PHE A 13 13.66 -5.27 42.13
CA PHE A 13 13.04 -5.66 40.87
C PHE A 13 13.22 -4.49 39.89
N ALA A 14 14.24 -4.57 39.03
CA ALA A 14 14.32 -3.73 37.84
C ALA A 14 13.27 -4.19 36.84
N ALA A 15 12.04 -3.72 37.00
CA ALA A 15 11.04 -3.81 35.94
C ALA A 15 11.49 -2.91 34.79
N SER A 16 12.05 -3.51 33.73
CA SER A 16 12.26 -2.85 32.44
C SER A 16 10.90 -2.52 31.85
N VAL A 17 10.34 -1.37 32.23
CA VAL A 17 9.19 -0.80 31.52
C VAL A 17 9.71 -0.33 30.17
N ALA A 18 9.50 -1.13 29.12
CA ALA A 18 9.79 -0.69 27.76
C ALA A 18 8.85 0.48 27.43
N GLN A 19 9.38 1.70 27.56
CA GLN A 19 8.66 2.92 27.27
C GLN A 19 8.49 3.04 25.75
N ALA A 20 7.26 3.35 25.31
CA ALA A 20 6.98 3.66 23.92
C ALA A 20 7.91 4.77 23.43
N ALA A 21 8.62 4.54 22.32
CA ALA A 21 9.56 5.48 21.77
C ALA A 21 8.85 6.48 20.83
N VAL A 22 9.45 7.65 20.66
CA VAL A 22 9.12 8.56 19.56
C VAL A 22 10.11 8.27 18.44
N VAL A 23 9.61 7.82 17.29
CA VAL A 23 10.40 7.56 16.08
C VAL A 23 10.14 8.70 15.10
N GLU A 24 11.15 9.54 14.93
CA GLU A 24 11.04 10.81 14.20
C GLU A 24 11.83 10.76 12.88
N HIS A 25 11.20 11.26 11.80
CA HIS A 25 11.78 11.31 10.46
C HIS A 25 11.51 12.64 9.77
N THR A 26 12.40 13.04 8.86
CA THR A 26 12.16 14.12 7.90
C THR A 26 12.07 13.54 6.50
N PHE A 27 10.97 13.86 5.82
CA PHE A 27 10.71 13.49 4.43
C PHE A 27 10.85 14.75 3.57
N ASN A 28 12.03 14.91 2.95
CA ASN A 28 12.23 15.92 1.91
C ASN A 28 11.71 15.34 0.60
N VAL A 29 10.57 15.83 0.14
CA VAL A 29 9.94 15.39 -1.10
C VAL A 29 10.39 16.31 -2.21
N GLY A 30 11.16 15.77 -3.16
CA GLY A 30 11.79 16.58 -4.20
C GLY A 30 12.12 15.75 -5.44
N ASN A 31 13.00 16.30 -6.27
CA ASN A 31 13.37 15.72 -7.56
C ASN A 31 14.44 14.63 -7.40
N LEU A 32 14.27 13.52 -8.11
CA LEU A 32 15.27 12.46 -8.29
C LEU A 32 15.45 12.21 -9.79
N SER A 33 16.69 12.33 -10.28
CA SER A 33 17.06 11.93 -11.64
C SER A 33 17.35 10.43 -11.68
N ILE A 34 16.62 9.68 -12.49
CA ILE A 34 16.77 8.23 -12.60
C ILE A 34 16.59 7.79 -14.06
N SER A 35 17.34 6.77 -14.47
CA SER A 35 17.20 6.10 -15.76
C SER A 35 16.85 4.63 -15.51
N GLN A 36 15.81 4.15 -16.18
CA GLN A 36 15.42 2.73 -16.22
C GLN A 36 15.12 2.32 -17.66
N LEU A 37 15.15 1.03 -17.94
CA LEU A 37 14.73 0.47 -19.24
C LEU A 37 15.48 1.05 -20.45
N CYS A 38 16.76 1.41 -20.30
CA CYS A 38 17.60 2.07 -21.33
C CYS A 38 17.15 3.49 -21.71
N GLU A 39 16.13 4.04 -21.06
CA GLU A 39 15.63 5.37 -21.40
C GLU A 39 16.56 6.46 -20.86
N GLN A 40 16.48 7.64 -21.49
CA GLN A 40 17.15 8.82 -20.97
C GLN A 40 16.70 9.08 -19.53
N ALA A 41 17.63 9.60 -18.71
CA ALA A 41 17.31 9.91 -17.32
C ALA A 41 16.16 10.92 -17.27
N MET A 42 15.14 10.60 -16.47
CA MET A 42 14.00 11.47 -16.22
C MET A 42 13.97 11.92 -14.76
N ILE A 43 13.30 13.04 -14.52
CA ILE A 43 13.08 13.54 -13.17
C ILE A 43 11.75 12.98 -12.66
N ILE A 44 11.81 12.30 -11.52
CA ILE A 44 10.65 11.84 -10.76
C ILE A 44 10.58 12.56 -9.41
N THR A 45 9.41 12.56 -8.79
CA THR A 45 9.26 12.98 -7.39
C THR A 45 9.56 11.81 -6.46
N ALA A 46 10.42 12.02 -5.46
CA ALA A 46 10.84 11.00 -4.52
C ALA A 46 11.10 11.58 -3.13
N VAL A 47 11.12 10.71 -2.11
CA VAL A 47 11.45 11.10 -0.73
C VAL A 47 12.94 10.86 -0.48
N ASN A 48 13.63 11.89 0.00
CA ASN A 48 15.04 11.83 0.39
C ASN A 48 15.96 11.30 -0.73
N GLY A 49 15.62 11.61 -1.99
CA GLY A 49 16.41 11.23 -3.17
C GLY A 49 16.48 9.71 -3.43
N ARG A 50 15.47 8.94 -3.02
CA ARG A 50 15.48 7.47 -3.16
C ARG A 50 14.15 6.93 -3.67
N LEU A 51 14.24 5.89 -4.50
CA LEU A 51 13.14 5.05 -4.96
C LEU A 51 13.50 3.57 -4.74
N PRO A 52 12.76 2.80 -3.93
CA PRO A 52 11.73 3.26 -3.00
C PRO A 52 12.26 4.22 -1.93
N GLY A 53 11.36 4.92 -1.26
CA GLY A 53 11.67 5.80 -0.14
C GLY A 53 12.12 5.05 1.13
N PRO A 54 12.51 5.79 2.18
CA PRO A 54 13.01 5.20 3.42
C PRO A 54 11.99 4.28 4.11
N THR A 55 12.45 3.17 4.67
CA THR A 55 11.64 2.34 5.56
C THR A 55 11.55 2.98 6.95
N ILE A 56 10.34 3.13 7.46
CA ILE A 56 10.09 3.47 8.86
C ILE A 56 10.04 2.18 9.67
N LYS A 57 10.79 2.10 10.77
CA LYS A 57 10.81 0.94 11.66
C LYS A 57 10.41 1.37 13.06
N VAL A 58 9.32 0.80 13.55
CA VAL A 58 8.77 1.05 14.88
C VAL A 58 8.48 -0.25 15.60
N ARG A 59 8.15 -0.15 16.88
CA ARG A 59 7.54 -1.22 17.66
C ARG A 59 6.09 -0.89 17.96
N GLU A 60 5.29 -1.92 18.23
CA GLU A 60 3.92 -1.73 18.72
C GLU A 60 3.94 -0.89 20.00
N GLY A 61 3.16 0.20 19.97
CA GLY A 61 3.06 1.21 21.01
C GLY A 61 3.83 2.50 20.73
N ASP A 62 4.78 2.52 19.78
CA ASP A 62 5.58 3.70 19.48
C ASP A 62 4.74 4.84 18.85
N THR A 63 5.21 6.08 19.04
CA THR A 63 4.72 7.26 18.33
C THR A 63 5.58 7.50 17.10
N VAL A 64 4.96 7.70 15.94
CA VAL A 64 5.64 8.12 14.71
C VAL A 64 5.46 9.63 14.54
N VAL A 65 6.55 10.33 14.24
CA VAL A 65 6.54 11.74 13.84
C VAL A 65 7.24 11.86 12.50
N VAL A 66 6.57 12.42 11.49
CA VAL A 66 7.19 12.68 10.18
C VAL A 66 6.98 14.13 9.76
N HIS A 67 8.08 14.84 9.59
CA HIS A 67 8.11 16.18 9.01
C HIS A 67 8.19 16.07 7.49
N LEU A 68 7.08 16.32 6.82
CA LEU A 68 7.02 16.46 5.38
C LEU A 68 7.47 17.87 5.00
N VAL A 69 8.53 17.96 4.18
CA VAL A 69 9.00 19.18 3.54
C VAL A 69 8.78 19.01 2.04
N ASN A 70 7.85 19.77 1.46
CA ASN A 70 7.52 19.63 0.05
C ASN A 70 8.36 20.58 -0.81
N GLU A 71 9.48 20.08 -1.34
CA GLU A 71 10.36 20.78 -2.29
C GLU A 71 10.04 20.41 -3.75
N SER A 72 9.01 19.59 -3.97
CA SER A 72 8.58 19.17 -5.30
C SER A 72 7.70 20.23 -5.98
N PRO A 73 7.57 20.19 -7.32
CA PRO A 73 6.69 21.12 -8.03
C PRO A 73 5.19 20.79 -7.88
N HIS A 74 4.83 19.74 -7.12
CA HIS A 74 3.47 19.24 -7.01
C HIS A 74 2.94 19.39 -5.60
N ASN A 75 1.61 19.50 -5.48
CA ASN A 75 0.93 19.36 -4.20
C ASN A 75 1.16 17.96 -3.61
N MET A 76 1.33 17.87 -2.29
CA MET A 76 1.75 16.62 -1.64
C MET A 76 0.91 16.29 -0.41
N THR A 77 0.61 15.02 -0.22
CA THR A 77 0.11 14.42 1.03
C THR A 77 0.72 13.04 1.17
N ILE A 78 0.91 12.56 2.41
CA ILE A 78 1.45 11.23 2.69
C ILE A 78 0.47 10.50 3.58
N HIS A 79 0.15 9.26 3.20
CA HIS A 79 -0.70 8.35 3.95
C HIS A 79 0.10 7.19 4.54
N TRP A 80 -0.32 6.76 5.72
CA TRP A 80 0.27 5.66 6.50
C TRP A 80 -0.61 4.44 6.35
N HIS A 81 -0.50 3.78 5.21
CA HIS A 81 -1.41 2.74 4.77
C HIS A 81 -1.61 1.64 5.83
N GLY A 82 -2.87 1.42 6.18
CA GLY A 82 -3.29 0.41 7.16
C GLY A 82 -3.14 0.83 8.63
N VAL A 83 -2.47 1.95 8.95
CA VAL A 83 -2.42 2.45 10.34
C VAL A 83 -3.83 2.88 10.74
N PHE A 84 -4.32 2.43 11.89
CA PHE A 84 -5.72 2.69 12.29
C PHE A 84 -6.07 4.16 12.56
N GLN A 85 -5.08 5.03 12.76
CA GLN A 85 -5.26 6.47 13.03
C GLN A 85 -6.31 6.80 14.10
N ARG A 86 -6.41 5.96 15.14
CA ARG A 86 -7.40 6.14 16.21
C ARG A 86 -7.12 7.42 16.97
N GLY A 87 -8.04 8.39 16.86
CA GLY A 87 -7.89 9.71 17.46
C GLY A 87 -6.78 10.55 16.80
N SER A 88 -6.40 10.24 15.56
CA SER A 88 -5.45 11.05 14.77
C SER A 88 -5.79 11.14 13.27
N PRO A 89 -7.07 11.29 12.86
CA PRO A 89 -7.44 11.32 11.43
C PRO A 89 -6.80 12.48 10.65
N TRP A 90 -6.42 13.58 11.32
CA TRP A 90 -5.67 14.69 10.70
C TRP A 90 -4.26 14.29 10.23
N ALA A 91 -3.72 13.17 10.74
CA ALA A 91 -2.44 12.61 10.32
C ALA A 91 -2.61 11.48 9.28
N ASP A 92 -3.83 11.23 8.80
CA ASP A 92 -4.10 10.10 7.91
C ASP A 92 -3.58 10.33 6.49
N GLY A 93 -3.74 11.53 5.91
CA GLY A 93 -3.12 11.89 4.63
C GLY A 93 -4.02 12.03 3.38
N PRO A 94 -5.14 11.30 3.18
CA PRO A 94 -5.90 11.38 1.94
C PRO A 94 -6.34 12.80 1.58
N SER A 95 -5.81 13.29 0.45
CA SER A 95 -6.00 14.66 -0.03
C SER A 95 -7.48 15.01 -0.19
N MET A 96 -7.89 16.18 0.31
CA MET A 96 -9.25 16.70 0.37
C MET A 96 -10.27 15.87 1.16
N VAL A 97 -9.87 14.71 1.70
CA VAL A 97 -10.67 13.94 2.66
C VAL A 97 -10.27 14.34 4.07
N THR A 98 -9.04 14.05 4.51
CA THR A 98 -8.59 14.37 5.88
C THR A 98 -7.80 15.67 5.97
N GLN A 99 -7.18 16.11 4.88
CA GLN A 99 -6.42 17.36 4.87
C GLN A 99 -6.43 18.03 3.49
N CYS A 100 -6.19 19.34 3.48
CA CYS A 100 -5.77 20.01 2.24
C CYS A 100 -4.32 19.59 1.87
N PRO A 101 -3.94 19.64 0.58
CA PRO A 101 -2.58 19.31 0.18
C PRO A 101 -1.54 20.27 0.75
N VAL A 102 -0.35 19.75 1.03
CA VAL A 102 0.84 20.55 1.34
C VAL A 102 1.36 21.12 0.02
N MET A 103 1.28 22.44 -0.13
CA MET A 103 1.73 23.14 -1.33
C MET A 103 3.26 23.05 -1.51
N PRO A 104 3.78 23.23 -2.74
CA PRO A 104 5.22 23.43 -2.97
C PRO A 104 5.79 24.52 -2.06
N GLY A 105 6.96 24.25 -1.46
CA GLY A 105 7.64 25.11 -0.50
C GLY A 105 7.05 25.12 0.91
N CYS A 106 5.98 24.35 1.18
CA CYS A 106 5.34 24.25 2.48
C CYS A 106 5.66 22.93 3.20
N ASN A 107 5.29 22.88 4.49
CA ASN A 107 5.67 21.81 5.40
C ASN A 107 4.42 21.31 6.14
N TYR A 108 4.42 20.05 6.55
CA TYR A 108 3.41 19.49 7.45
C TYR A 108 4.03 18.42 8.35
N THR A 109 3.56 18.31 9.59
CA THR A 109 4.04 17.27 10.52
C THR A 109 2.93 16.28 10.82
N TYR A 110 3.13 15.03 10.41
CA TYR A 110 2.28 13.91 10.78
C TYR A 110 2.75 13.40 12.15
N ARG A 111 1.81 13.19 13.08
CA ARG A 111 2.09 12.61 14.39
C ARG A 111 0.95 11.70 14.81
N PHE A 112 1.26 10.42 15.06
CA PHE A 112 0.28 9.41 15.43
C PHE A 112 0.94 8.26 16.20
N ASN A 113 0.13 7.49 16.92
CA ASN A 113 0.60 6.30 17.64
C ASN A 113 0.27 5.03 16.86
N VAL A 114 1.19 4.08 16.83
CA VAL A 114 0.98 2.77 16.22
C VAL A 114 0.59 1.79 17.32
N THR A 115 -0.71 1.58 17.51
CA THR A 115 -1.24 0.77 18.63
C THR A 115 -2.09 -0.38 18.12
N GLY A 116 -1.89 -1.57 18.69
CA GLY A 116 -2.67 -2.76 18.36
C GLY A 116 -2.39 -3.38 16.98
N GLN A 117 -1.27 -3.02 16.35
CA GLN A 117 -0.85 -3.54 15.04
C GLN A 117 0.59 -4.04 15.12
N GLU A 118 0.89 -5.18 14.49
CA GLU A 118 2.23 -5.77 14.41
C GLU A 118 2.40 -6.45 13.05
N GLY A 119 3.50 -6.22 12.36
CA GLY A 119 3.79 -6.79 11.04
C GLY A 119 4.30 -5.73 10.07
N THR A 120 3.93 -5.88 8.81
CA THR A 120 4.31 -4.95 7.74
C THR A 120 3.11 -4.14 7.30
N LEU A 121 3.35 -2.86 7.08
CA LEU A 121 2.50 -1.88 6.41
C LEU A 121 3.40 -1.06 5.47
N TRP A 122 2.88 0.02 4.92
CA TRP A 122 3.65 0.92 4.07
C TRP A 122 3.10 2.34 4.14
N TRP A 123 3.85 3.29 3.59
CA TRP A 123 3.43 4.68 3.45
C TRP A 123 3.57 5.08 1.99
N HIS A 124 2.72 6.01 1.54
CA HIS A 124 2.75 6.49 0.17
C HIS A 124 2.11 7.87 0.01
N ALA A 125 2.40 8.55 -1.11
CA ALA A 125 1.65 9.74 -1.46
C ALA A 125 0.16 9.44 -1.63
N HIS A 126 -0.73 10.27 -1.09
CA HIS A 126 -2.18 10.08 -1.22
C HIS A 126 -2.85 11.23 -2.00
N ILE A 127 -2.16 11.63 -3.07
CA ILE A 127 -2.57 12.64 -4.04
C ILE A 127 -1.96 12.30 -5.39
N SER A 128 -2.74 12.43 -6.46
CA SER A 128 -2.31 12.12 -7.82
C SER A 128 -1.77 10.68 -7.95
N PHE A 129 -1.12 10.35 -9.08
CA PHE A 129 -0.43 9.07 -9.29
C PHE A 129 0.98 9.05 -8.65
N LEU A 130 1.32 10.05 -7.83
CA LEU A 130 2.64 10.22 -7.24
C LEU A 130 3.10 9.05 -6.36
N ARG A 131 2.18 8.22 -5.85
CA ARG A 131 2.55 6.97 -5.17
C ARG A 131 3.27 5.95 -6.06
N ALA A 132 3.32 6.15 -7.37
CA ALA A 132 4.17 5.37 -8.27
C ALA A 132 5.67 5.53 -7.93
N THR A 133 6.06 6.64 -7.31
CA THR A 133 7.46 6.94 -6.97
C THR A 133 7.67 7.46 -5.54
N VAL A 134 6.61 7.91 -4.87
CA VAL A 134 6.61 8.41 -3.49
C VAL A 134 5.96 7.36 -2.59
N TYR A 135 6.73 6.37 -2.17
CA TYR A 135 6.28 5.30 -1.27
C TYR A 135 7.47 4.64 -0.55
N GLY A 136 7.19 3.94 0.55
CA GLY A 136 8.17 3.15 1.27
C GLY A 136 7.52 2.27 2.34
N ALA A 137 8.30 1.39 2.95
CA ALA A 137 7.78 0.44 3.93
C ALA A 137 7.59 1.05 5.33
N LEU A 138 6.62 0.53 6.07
CA LEU A 138 6.41 0.77 7.50
C LEU A 138 6.42 -0.57 8.22
N VAL A 139 7.46 -0.85 9.01
CA VAL A 139 7.62 -2.11 9.73
C VAL A 139 7.31 -1.89 11.20
N ILE A 140 6.34 -2.64 11.71
CA ILE A 140 5.88 -2.59 13.10
C ILE A 140 6.28 -3.89 13.79
N ARG A 141 7.37 -3.86 14.55
CA ARG A 141 7.83 -5.04 15.30
C ARG A 141 6.99 -5.24 16.57
N PRO A 142 6.93 -6.47 17.10
CA PRO A 142 6.33 -6.69 18.41
C PRO A 142 6.99 -5.83 19.47
N ARG A 143 6.21 -5.39 20.46
CA ARG A 143 6.71 -4.56 21.57
C ARG A 143 7.92 -5.20 22.27
N GLY A 144 7.85 -6.51 22.51
CA GLY A 144 8.93 -7.32 23.08
C GLY A 144 10.02 -7.74 22.08
N GLY A 145 10.09 -7.11 20.90
CA GLY A 145 11.08 -7.40 19.87
C GLY A 145 10.84 -8.71 19.12
N ALA A 146 11.81 -9.10 18.27
CA ALA A 146 11.68 -10.26 17.37
C ALA A 146 11.45 -11.61 18.09
N ALA A 147 11.88 -11.75 19.34
CA ALA A 147 11.60 -12.94 20.14
C ALA A 147 10.10 -13.11 20.42
N SER A 148 9.33 -12.03 20.36
CA SER A 148 7.91 -11.99 20.71
C SER A 148 6.96 -12.22 19.53
N TYR A 149 7.46 -12.49 18.32
CA TYR A 149 6.58 -12.94 17.22
C TYR A 149 5.74 -14.15 17.68
N PRO A 150 4.49 -14.33 17.26
CA PRO A 150 3.67 -15.46 17.71
C PRO A 150 3.89 -16.74 16.89
N PHE A 151 4.70 -16.68 15.83
CA PHE A 151 5.00 -17.82 14.98
C PHE A 151 6.38 -18.43 15.28
N SER A 152 6.55 -19.69 14.92
CA SER A 152 7.79 -20.43 15.04
C SER A 152 8.17 -21.04 13.69
N PRO A 153 9.46 -21.07 13.33
CA PRO A 153 10.59 -20.49 14.07
C PRO A 153 10.73 -18.98 13.86
N LYS A 154 11.56 -18.35 14.69
CA LYS A 154 11.91 -16.93 14.54
C LYS A 154 12.80 -16.73 13.32
N PRO A 155 12.64 -15.62 12.58
CA PRO A 155 13.51 -15.32 11.47
C PRO A 155 14.89 -14.93 11.99
N HIS A 156 15.93 -15.32 11.25
CA HIS A 156 17.30 -14.86 11.50
C HIS A 156 17.46 -13.43 11.00
N ARG A 157 16.79 -13.10 9.89
CA ARG A 157 16.85 -11.81 9.20
C ARG A 157 15.48 -11.47 8.62
N GLU A 158 15.23 -10.19 8.44
CA GLU A 158 14.02 -9.66 7.81
C GLU A 158 14.44 -8.89 6.55
N GLU A 159 13.70 -9.07 5.46
CA GLU A 159 13.95 -8.38 4.19
C GLU A 159 12.67 -7.71 3.72
N VAL A 160 12.77 -6.48 3.24
CA VAL A 160 11.63 -5.73 2.69
C VAL A 160 11.63 -5.86 1.17
N LEU A 161 10.49 -6.29 0.62
CA LEU A 161 10.29 -6.47 -0.81
C LEU A 161 9.11 -5.59 -1.25
N LEU A 162 9.42 -4.48 -1.89
CA LEU A 162 8.45 -3.55 -2.45
C LEU A 162 8.25 -3.86 -3.94
N LEU A 163 7.10 -4.42 -4.28
CA LEU A 163 6.67 -4.59 -5.67
C LEU A 163 6.10 -3.26 -6.16
N GLY A 164 6.48 -2.82 -7.35
CA GLY A 164 6.04 -1.54 -7.89
C GLY A 164 5.91 -1.55 -9.42
N GLU A 165 5.56 -0.39 -9.96
CA GLU A 165 5.40 -0.15 -11.39
C GLU A 165 6.28 1.04 -11.83
N TRP A 166 6.71 1.01 -13.08
CA TRP A 166 7.53 2.04 -13.72
C TRP A 166 6.90 2.50 -15.03
N TRP A 167 6.82 3.81 -15.23
CA TRP A 167 6.45 4.45 -16.50
C TRP A 167 7.62 5.28 -17.01
N ASN A 168 7.82 5.26 -18.33
CA ASN A 168 8.79 6.13 -19.00
C ASN A 168 8.30 7.58 -19.13
N ALA A 169 7.05 7.84 -18.75
CA ALA A 169 6.44 9.17 -18.72
C ALA A 169 6.23 9.65 -17.27
N ASN A 170 6.17 10.97 -17.09
CA ASN A 170 5.86 11.56 -15.80
C ASN A 170 4.44 11.16 -15.35
N VAL A 171 4.33 10.50 -14.20
CA VAL A 171 3.06 9.95 -13.69
C VAL A 171 2.02 11.01 -13.33
N TYR A 172 2.45 12.22 -12.96
CA TYR A 172 1.55 13.36 -12.72
C TYR A 172 0.92 13.82 -14.04
N ASP A 173 1.71 13.90 -15.11
CA ASP A 173 1.21 14.28 -16.44
C ASP A 173 0.35 13.18 -17.07
N LEU A 174 0.64 11.91 -16.79
CA LEU A 174 -0.20 10.77 -17.19
C LEU A 174 -1.60 10.87 -16.59
N GLU A 175 -1.71 11.06 -15.27
CA GLU A 175 -3.00 11.26 -14.60
C GLU A 175 -3.73 12.49 -15.16
N ARG A 176 -3.02 13.62 -15.31
CA ARG A 176 -3.60 14.85 -15.85
C ARG A 176 -4.16 14.65 -17.25
N THR A 177 -3.45 13.92 -18.11
CA THR A 177 -3.89 13.62 -19.48
C THR A 177 -5.11 12.69 -19.48
N ALA A 178 -5.13 11.68 -18.62
CA ALA A 178 -6.28 10.80 -18.43
C ALA A 178 -7.52 11.58 -17.97
N PHE A 179 -7.35 12.47 -16.98
CA PHE A 179 -8.42 13.36 -16.55
C PHE A 179 -8.92 14.25 -17.70
N LEU A 180 -8.03 14.97 -18.39
CA LEU A 180 -8.43 15.93 -19.43
C LEU A 180 -9.14 15.26 -20.63
N SER A 181 -8.72 14.05 -21.00
CA SER A 181 -9.28 13.29 -22.12
C SER A 181 -10.51 12.45 -21.75
N GLY A 182 -10.66 12.10 -20.47
CA GLY A 182 -11.66 11.16 -20.01
C GLY A 182 -11.31 9.69 -20.26
N ASN A 183 -10.11 9.39 -20.77
CA ASN A 183 -9.66 8.04 -21.10
C ASN A 183 -8.82 7.43 -19.97
N ILE A 184 -8.74 6.10 -19.95
CA ILE A 184 -7.80 5.36 -19.09
C ILE A 184 -6.35 5.61 -19.49
N THR A 185 -5.44 5.57 -18.52
CA THR A 185 -3.99 5.60 -18.79
C THR A 185 -3.53 4.28 -19.41
N GLY A 186 -2.48 4.33 -20.23
CA GLY A 186 -1.76 3.14 -20.67
C GLY A 186 -1.09 2.38 -19.50
N PRO A 187 -0.77 1.10 -19.69
CA PRO A 187 -0.15 0.28 -18.65
C PRO A 187 1.28 0.74 -18.34
N ALA A 188 1.82 0.28 -17.20
CA ALA A 188 3.21 0.49 -16.84
C ALA A 188 4.18 -0.12 -17.87
N ASN A 189 5.31 0.53 -18.10
CA ASN A 189 6.37 0.03 -18.97
C ASN A 189 7.12 -1.16 -18.36
N ALA A 190 7.20 -1.22 -17.02
CA ALA A 190 7.73 -2.36 -16.30
C ALA A 190 7.13 -2.50 -14.91
N TYR A 191 7.18 -3.72 -14.37
CA TYR A 191 7.07 -3.93 -12.92
C TYR A 191 8.46 -3.95 -12.30
N THR A 192 8.53 -3.73 -10.98
CA THR A 192 9.81 -3.67 -10.26
C THR A 192 9.75 -4.44 -8.94
N ILE A 193 10.90 -4.93 -8.50
CA ILE A 193 11.14 -5.42 -7.13
C ILE A 193 12.19 -4.49 -6.52
N ASN A 194 11.83 -3.80 -5.43
CA ASN A 194 12.64 -2.76 -4.80
C ASN A 194 13.14 -1.70 -5.80
N GLY A 195 12.24 -1.24 -6.67
CA GLY A 195 12.51 -0.20 -7.68
C GLY A 195 13.32 -0.67 -8.89
N LYS A 196 13.62 -1.97 -9.00
CA LYS A 196 14.43 -2.55 -10.08
C LYS A 196 13.61 -3.49 -10.97
N PRO A 197 13.60 -3.30 -12.31
CA PRO A 197 12.83 -4.15 -13.23
C PRO A 197 13.34 -5.60 -13.34
N GLY A 198 14.66 -5.79 -13.26
CA GLY A 198 15.31 -7.08 -13.49
C GLY A 198 15.66 -7.33 -14.96
N ASP A 199 16.19 -8.52 -15.22
CA ASP A 199 16.70 -8.91 -16.54
C ASP A 199 15.70 -9.20 -17.68
N PRO A 200 14.38 -9.34 -17.48
CA PRO A 200 13.45 -9.40 -18.62
C PRO A 200 13.47 -8.11 -19.45
N TYR A 201 13.99 -7.03 -18.86
CA TYR A 201 14.15 -5.73 -19.46
C TYR A 201 15.63 -5.41 -19.79
N SER A 202 16.56 -6.36 -19.62
CA SER A 202 18.02 -6.14 -19.74
C SER A 202 18.57 -6.18 -21.17
N ASN A 203 17.82 -5.68 -22.15
CA ASN A 203 18.42 -5.29 -23.44
C ASN A 203 19.39 -4.09 -23.27
N CYS A 204 19.61 -3.68 -22.03
CA CYS A 204 20.36 -2.52 -21.55
C CYS A 204 21.68 -2.94 -20.91
N SER A 205 22.78 -2.32 -21.35
CA SER A 205 24.14 -2.49 -20.80
C SER A 205 24.33 -1.91 -19.38
N ALA A 206 23.26 -1.48 -18.71
CA ALA A 206 23.34 -0.85 -17.41
C ALA A 206 23.59 -1.90 -16.31
N ALA A 207 24.75 -1.80 -15.67
CA ALA A 207 25.00 -2.52 -14.43
C ALA A 207 23.96 -2.08 -13.38
N ASP A 208 23.35 -3.04 -12.67
CA ASP A 208 22.48 -2.82 -11.50
C ASP A 208 20.94 -2.72 -11.72
N GLN A 209 20.41 -3.29 -12.81
CA GLN A 209 18.97 -3.39 -13.06
C GLN A 209 18.23 -4.47 -12.26
N THR A 210 18.95 -5.32 -11.51
CA THR A 210 18.39 -6.48 -10.81
C THR A 210 18.69 -6.41 -9.32
N TYR A 211 17.64 -6.40 -8.49
CA TYR A 211 17.81 -6.47 -7.04
C TYR A 211 18.38 -7.84 -6.62
N LYS A 212 19.35 -7.84 -5.70
CA LYS A 212 19.99 -9.05 -5.18
C LYS A 212 19.71 -9.20 -3.69
N PHE A 213 19.22 -10.36 -3.29
CA PHE A 213 18.96 -10.72 -1.91
C PHE A 213 19.93 -11.81 -1.46
N HIS A 214 20.86 -11.46 -0.58
CA HIS A 214 21.90 -12.40 -0.13
C HIS A 214 21.43 -13.25 1.04
N VAL A 215 21.56 -14.57 0.90
CA VAL A 215 21.12 -15.55 1.90
C VAL A 215 22.24 -16.51 2.30
N ARG A 216 22.10 -17.13 3.47
CA ARG A 216 22.96 -18.21 3.94
C ARG A 216 22.15 -19.48 4.11
N ARG A 217 22.80 -20.60 3.83
CA ARG A 217 22.22 -21.92 4.00
C ARG A 217 21.74 -22.13 5.44
N ASN A 218 20.58 -22.75 5.59
CA ASN A 218 19.92 -23.07 6.85
C ASN A 218 19.42 -21.86 7.68
N GLU A 219 19.56 -20.63 7.19
CA GLU A 219 18.89 -19.46 7.79
C GLU A 219 17.43 -19.38 7.33
N LYS A 220 16.62 -18.63 8.10
CA LYS A 220 15.23 -18.31 7.77
C LYS A 220 15.06 -16.81 7.67
N TYR A 221 14.40 -16.37 6.60
CA TYR A 221 14.22 -14.97 6.26
C TYR A 221 12.75 -14.63 6.32
N LEU A 222 12.37 -13.60 7.07
CA LEU A 222 11.03 -13.02 7.00
C LEU A 222 11.00 -12.02 5.85
N LEU A 223 10.36 -12.41 4.75
CA LEU A 223 10.09 -11.54 3.63
C LEU A 223 8.86 -10.70 3.96
N ARG A 224 9.02 -9.38 3.93
CA ARG A 224 7.99 -8.38 4.14
C ARG A 224 7.58 -7.84 2.78
N ILE A 225 6.63 -8.51 2.16
CA ILE A 225 6.22 -8.29 0.78
C ILE A 225 5.12 -7.22 0.77
N ILE A 226 5.31 -6.18 -0.01
CA ILE A 226 4.37 -5.06 -0.14
C ILE A 226 4.10 -4.87 -1.63
N ASN A 227 2.83 -4.83 -2.03
CA ASN A 227 2.49 -4.41 -3.39
C ASN A 227 2.15 -2.91 -3.40
N ALA A 228 3.13 -2.10 -3.79
CA ALA A 228 3.02 -0.65 -3.97
C ALA A 228 2.65 -0.24 -5.40
N ALA A 229 2.39 -1.20 -6.31
CA ALA A 229 1.92 -0.92 -7.66
C ALA A 229 0.62 -0.11 -7.66
N LEU A 230 0.32 0.62 -8.73
CA LEU A 230 -0.92 1.37 -8.83
C LEU A 230 -2.13 0.45 -8.99
N ASN A 231 -2.08 -0.47 -9.95
CA ASN A 231 -3.29 -1.14 -10.41
C ASN A 231 -3.20 -2.67 -10.45
N THR A 232 -2.00 -3.24 -10.36
CA THR A 232 -1.79 -4.64 -10.76
C THR A 232 -1.51 -5.56 -9.57
N PRO A 233 -2.38 -6.55 -9.28
CA PRO A 233 -2.06 -7.64 -8.37
C PRO A 233 -0.93 -8.50 -8.94
N MET A 234 -0.15 -9.15 -8.07
CA MET A 234 1.01 -9.94 -8.52
C MET A 234 1.09 -11.28 -7.81
N PHE A 235 1.51 -12.30 -8.56
CA PHE A 235 2.10 -13.51 -8.04
C PHE A 235 3.58 -13.27 -7.76
N LEU A 236 4.09 -13.72 -6.62
CA LEU A 236 5.52 -13.76 -6.30
C LEU A 236 5.95 -15.20 -6.05
N ARG A 237 6.99 -15.64 -6.76
CA ARG A 237 7.63 -16.95 -6.58
C ARG A 237 9.14 -16.81 -6.46
N VAL A 238 9.78 -17.72 -5.71
CA VAL A 238 11.24 -17.87 -5.69
C VAL A 238 11.56 -19.30 -6.13
N ALA A 239 12.43 -19.45 -7.13
CA ALA A 239 12.79 -20.76 -7.68
C ALA A 239 13.30 -21.69 -6.57
N ASN A 240 12.76 -22.91 -6.49
CA ASN A 240 13.12 -23.93 -5.49
C ASN A 240 12.97 -23.51 -4.03
N HIS A 241 12.14 -22.51 -3.73
CA HIS A 241 11.82 -22.11 -2.36
C HIS A 241 10.32 -22.13 -2.12
N ARG A 242 9.94 -22.38 -0.86
CA ARG A 242 8.58 -22.30 -0.35
C ARG A 242 8.50 -21.24 0.73
N PHE A 243 7.28 -20.83 1.01
CA PHE A 243 6.93 -19.80 1.97
C PHE A 243 6.00 -20.35 3.04
N THR A 244 6.21 -19.90 4.28
CA THR A 244 5.20 -19.98 5.34
C THR A 244 4.64 -18.57 5.55
N VAL A 245 3.42 -18.29 5.09
CA VAL A 245 2.74 -17.01 5.34
C VAL A 245 2.37 -16.92 6.82
N VAL A 246 2.75 -15.83 7.48
CA VAL A 246 2.58 -15.63 8.93
C VAL A 246 1.86 -14.33 9.31
N ALA A 247 1.73 -13.38 8.40
CA ALA A 247 0.88 -12.21 8.59
C ALA A 247 0.41 -11.64 7.23
N ALA A 248 -0.71 -10.93 7.25
CA ALA A 248 -1.17 -10.07 6.17
C ALA A 248 -1.69 -8.76 6.78
N ASP A 249 -1.33 -7.61 6.22
CA ASP A 249 -1.79 -6.27 6.64
C ASP A 249 -1.65 -5.99 8.14
N ALA A 250 -0.47 -6.29 8.68
CA ALA A 250 -0.15 -6.19 10.12
C ALA A 250 -1.13 -6.95 11.05
N ALA A 251 -1.71 -8.04 10.55
CA ALA A 251 -2.46 -9.02 11.30
C ALA A 251 -1.86 -10.41 11.10
N TYR A 252 -1.54 -11.09 12.20
CA TYR A 252 -0.99 -12.45 12.14
C TYR A 252 -1.98 -13.43 11.54
N THR A 253 -1.48 -14.35 10.72
CA THR A 253 -2.26 -15.45 10.14
C THR A 253 -1.93 -16.76 10.83
N THR A 254 -2.86 -17.72 10.80
CA THR A 254 -2.48 -19.12 10.97
C THR A 254 -1.41 -19.45 9.92
N PRO A 255 -0.25 -20.03 10.30
CA PRO A 255 0.81 -20.31 9.35
C PRO A 255 0.32 -21.12 8.14
N TYR A 256 0.54 -20.60 6.93
CA TYR A 256 0.08 -21.21 5.68
C TYR A 256 1.27 -21.48 4.75
N GLU A 257 1.50 -22.76 4.45
CA GLU A 257 2.58 -23.22 3.58
C GLU A 257 2.18 -23.13 2.10
N THR A 258 2.99 -22.45 1.30
CA THR A 258 2.72 -22.23 -0.13
C THR A 258 4.03 -22.06 -0.90
N ASP A 259 3.98 -22.13 -2.22
CA ASP A 259 5.09 -21.85 -3.13
C ASP A 259 4.88 -20.56 -3.95
N VAL A 260 3.79 -19.83 -3.65
CA VAL A 260 3.41 -18.57 -4.29
C VAL A 260 2.76 -17.65 -3.26
N VAL A 261 3.12 -16.37 -3.33
CA VAL A 261 2.40 -15.28 -2.65
C VAL A 261 1.58 -14.52 -3.68
N VAL A 262 0.32 -14.21 -3.37
CA VAL A 262 -0.54 -13.38 -4.22
C VAL A 262 -0.89 -12.12 -3.44
N VAL A 263 -0.59 -10.97 -4.02
CA VAL A 263 -0.69 -9.69 -3.31
C VAL A 263 -1.24 -8.61 -4.25
N ALA A 264 -2.36 -7.99 -3.87
CA ALA A 264 -2.97 -6.88 -4.61
C ALA A 264 -2.40 -5.52 -4.16
N PRO A 265 -2.46 -4.46 -4.99
CA PRO A 265 -2.09 -3.11 -4.59
C PRO A 265 -2.68 -2.70 -3.24
N GLY A 266 -1.84 -2.22 -2.32
CA GLY A 266 -2.25 -1.93 -0.95
C GLY A 266 -1.90 -3.01 0.06
N GLN A 267 -1.98 -4.27 -0.35
CA GLN A 267 -1.76 -5.40 0.56
C GLN A 267 -0.29 -5.61 0.87
N THR A 268 -0.08 -6.20 2.04
CA THR A 268 1.21 -6.66 2.54
C THR A 268 1.10 -8.11 3.01
N VAL A 269 2.17 -8.88 2.81
CA VAL A 269 2.26 -10.27 3.24
C VAL A 269 3.63 -10.48 3.90
N ASP A 270 3.61 -10.96 5.14
CA ASP A 270 4.80 -11.42 5.83
C ASP A 270 4.92 -12.94 5.66
N ALA A 271 6.00 -13.39 5.05
CA ALA A 271 6.23 -14.81 4.77
C ALA A 271 7.65 -15.25 5.14
N LEU A 272 7.76 -16.36 5.87
CA LEU A 272 9.04 -17.00 6.14
C LEU A 272 9.49 -17.77 4.91
N MET A 273 10.69 -17.46 4.40
CA MET A 273 11.37 -18.24 3.38
C MET A 273 12.55 -18.98 4.03
N ALA A 274 12.56 -20.30 3.94
CA ALA A 274 13.65 -21.12 4.48
C ALA A 274 14.74 -21.33 3.42
N ALA A 275 15.99 -20.98 3.76
CA ALA A 275 17.17 -21.24 2.93
C ALA A 275 17.80 -22.61 3.22
N ALA A 276 16.98 -23.61 3.57
CA ALA A 276 17.42 -24.95 3.98
C ALA A 276 17.20 -26.02 2.90
N GLY A 277 16.22 -25.82 2.01
CA GLY A 277 15.80 -26.82 1.01
C GLY A 277 16.54 -26.76 -0.33
N ALA A 278 17.18 -25.63 -0.65
CA ALA A 278 17.87 -25.43 -1.93
C ALA A 278 19.40 -25.62 -1.79
N ALA A 279 20.04 -26.15 -2.83
CA ALA A 279 21.50 -26.17 -2.90
C ALA A 279 22.04 -24.72 -2.93
N PRO A 280 23.21 -24.43 -2.34
CA PRO A 280 23.86 -23.13 -2.54
C PRO A 280 23.98 -22.83 -4.04
N GLY A 281 23.44 -21.69 -4.47
CA GLY A 281 23.37 -21.28 -5.87
C GLY A 281 22.61 -19.96 -6.01
N ARG A 282 22.21 -19.64 -7.25
CA ARG A 282 21.45 -18.43 -7.58
C ARG A 282 20.04 -18.80 -8.05
N TYR A 283 19.04 -18.09 -7.53
CA TYR A 283 17.62 -18.38 -7.78
C TYR A 283 16.86 -17.09 -8.11
N TYR A 284 16.06 -17.10 -9.16
CA TYR A 284 15.19 -15.98 -9.44
C TYR A 284 14.03 -15.89 -8.45
N MET A 285 13.81 -14.67 -7.97
CA MET A 285 12.55 -14.20 -7.43
C MET A 285 11.80 -13.49 -8.55
N VAL A 286 10.59 -13.94 -8.87
CA VAL A 286 9.81 -13.45 -10.02
C VAL A 286 8.48 -12.91 -9.53
N ALA A 287 8.20 -11.65 -9.86
CA ALA A 287 6.88 -11.05 -9.71
C ALA A 287 6.16 -11.05 -11.07
N THR A 288 5.02 -11.72 -11.15
CA THR A 288 4.22 -11.88 -12.36
C THR A 288 2.87 -11.18 -12.16
N PRO A 289 2.45 -10.29 -13.06
CA PRO A 289 1.16 -9.61 -12.91
C PRO A 289 0.01 -10.60 -13.06
N TYR A 290 -1.01 -10.44 -12.22
CA TYR A 290 -2.26 -11.19 -12.26
C TYR A 290 -3.36 -10.31 -12.88
N ASP A 291 -3.99 -10.81 -13.93
CA ASP A 291 -5.14 -10.20 -14.57
C ASP A 291 -6.23 -11.25 -14.82
N SER A 292 -7.43 -10.99 -14.30
CA SER A 292 -8.61 -11.82 -14.51
C SER A 292 -9.61 -11.20 -15.49
N ALA A 293 -9.30 -10.04 -16.08
CA ALA A 293 -10.21 -9.36 -16.98
C ALA A 293 -10.41 -10.16 -18.27
N VAL A 294 -11.67 -10.51 -18.54
CA VAL A 294 -12.06 -11.16 -19.80
C VAL A 294 -11.97 -10.13 -20.92
N GLY A 295 -11.28 -10.46 -22.02
CA GLY A 295 -11.09 -9.55 -23.15
C GLY A 295 -9.94 -8.54 -22.98
N GLY A 296 -9.15 -8.61 -21.90
CA GLY A 296 -7.90 -7.87 -21.74
C GLY A 296 -8.05 -6.35 -21.63
N THR A 297 -9.19 -5.88 -21.10
CA THR A 297 -9.46 -4.46 -20.86
C THR A 297 -9.79 -4.23 -19.38
N PRO A 298 -9.16 -3.26 -18.68
CA PRO A 298 -8.08 -2.38 -19.16
C PRO A 298 -6.80 -3.15 -19.55
N PRO A 299 -6.01 -2.63 -20.50
CA PRO A 299 -4.76 -3.28 -20.89
C PRO A 299 -3.78 -3.28 -19.73
N PHE A 300 -3.00 -4.37 -19.62
CA PHE A 300 -1.90 -4.50 -18.68
C PHE A 300 -0.63 -4.94 -19.40
N ASN A 301 0.52 -4.75 -18.75
CA ASN A 301 1.79 -5.27 -19.25
C ASN A 301 1.96 -6.72 -18.78
N PRO A 302 2.17 -7.73 -19.65
CA PRO A 302 2.31 -9.12 -19.23
C PRO A 302 3.73 -9.49 -18.75
N ALA A 303 4.71 -8.60 -18.95
CA ALA A 303 6.10 -8.86 -18.56
C ALA A 303 6.24 -9.00 -17.03
N THR A 304 7.29 -9.69 -16.59
CA THR A 304 7.56 -9.98 -15.17
C THR A 304 8.70 -9.13 -14.63
N ALA A 305 8.67 -8.74 -13.36
CA ALA A 305 9.85 -8.24 -12.68
C ALA A 305 10.70 -9.38 -12.10
N ARG A 306 12.02 -9.20 -12.05
CA ARG A 306 12.92 -10.21 -11.48
C ARG A 306 13.96 -9.64 -10.50
N ALA A 307 14.20 -10.40 -9.45
CA ALA A 307 15.30 -10.23 -8.51
C ALA A 307 16.04 -11.56 -8.36
N VAL A 308 17.22 -11.56 -7.73
CA VAL A 308 18.05 -12.76 -7.53
C VAL A 308 18.25 -13.02 -6.05
N VAL A 309 17.88 -14.21 -5.58
CA VAL A 309 18.31 -14.75 -4.29
C VAL A 309 19.67 -15.42 -4.50
N GLU A 310 20.70 -14.93 -3.81
CA GLU A 310 22.08 -15.34 -3.98
C GLU A 310 22.63 -15.93 -2.68
N TYR A 311 22.94 -17.22 -2.70
CA TYR A 311 23.50 -17.90 -1.54
C TYR A 311 24.97 -17.52 -1.33
N ALA A 312 25.38 -17.36 -0.08
CA ALA A 312 26.79 -17.23 0.28
C ALA A 312 27.60 -18.43 -0.25
N GLY A 313 28.62 -18.15 -1.05
CA GLY A 313 29.46 -19.15 -1.71
C GLY A 313 28.99 -19.57 -3.11
N ALA A 314 27.88 -19.02 -3.62
CA ALA A 314 27.50 -19.20 -5.03
C ALA A 314 28.49 -18.48 -5.96
N ALA A 315 28.74 -19.06 -7.14
CA ALA A 315 29.57 -18.43 -8.14
C ALA A 315 28.79 -17.27 -8.81
N GLY A 316 29.38 -16.08 -8.89
CA GLY A 316 28.70 -14.87 -9.35
C GLY A 316 28.29 -14.88 -10.83
N ASP A 317 28.87 -15.78 -11.62
CA ASP A 317 28.62 -16.03 -13.04
C ASP A 317 27.56 -17.12 -13.30
N GLU A 318 27.12 -17.86 -12.27
CA GLU A 318 26.10 -18.90 -12.41
C GLU A 318 24.75 -18.28 -12.85
N THR A 319 24.13 -18.81 -13.90
CA THR A 319 22.80 -18.36 -14.34
C THR A 319 21.76 -18.71 -13.26
N PRO A 320 20.99 -17.74 -12.73
CA PRO A 320 20.00 -18.03 -11.70
C PRO A 320 18.88 -18.95 -12.23
N GLN A 321 18.42 -19.87 -11.40
CA GLN A 321 17.36 -20.82 -11.75
C GLN A 321 15.99 -20.13 -11.73
N LEU A 322 15.11 -20.43 -12.70
CA LEU A 322 13.76 -19.87 -12.79
C LEU A 322 12.74 -20.73 -12.01
N PRO A 323 11.71 -20.12 -11.39
CA PRO A 323 10.57 -20.86 -10.88
C PRO A 323 9.70 -21.39 -12.03
N PRO A 324 8.77 -22.32 -11.76
CA PRO A 324 7.76 -22.73 -12.75
C PRO A 324 7.02 -21.51 -13.31
N PRO A 325 6.71 -21.49 -14.62
CA PRO A 325 5.99 -20.40 -15.24
C PRO A 325 4.61 -20.22 -14.60
N THR A 326 4.23 -18.97 -14.36
CA THR A 326 2.92 -18.61 -13.82
C THR A 326 2.14 -17.88 -14.90
N GLN A 327 0.94 -18.37 -15.23
CA GLN A 327 0.06 -17.69 -16.18
C GLN A 327 -0.56 -16.45 -15.53
N ASN A 328 -0.63 -15.35 -16.27
CA ASN A 328 -1.15 -14.09 -15.75
C ASN A 328 -2.63 -14.18 -15.34
N ASN A 329 -3.40 -15.13 -15.87
CA ASN A 329 -4.82 -15.30 -15.60
C ASN A 329 -5.15 -16.53 -14.73
N ASP A 330 -4.17 -17.05 -13.98
CA ASP A 330 -4.36 -18.21 -13.09
C ASP A 330 -5.19 -17.85 -11.84
N THR A 331 -6.48 -17.66 -12.07
CA THR A 331 -7.47 -17.29 -11.05
C THR A 331 -7.65 -18.39 -10.01
N ALA A 332 -7.44 -19.66 -10.37
CA ALA A 332 -7.52 -20.77 -9.43
C ALA A 332 -6.40 -20.69 -8.38
N THR A 333 -5.17 -20.36 -8.79
CA THR A 333 -4.06 -20.13 -7.86
C THR A 333 -4.28 -18.88 -7.01
N ALA A 334 -4.72 -17.77 -7.61
CA ALA A 334 -5.03 -16.54 -6.89
C ALA A 334 -6.10 -16.76 -5.81
N PHE A 335 -7.23 -17.37 -6.19
CA PHE A 335 -8.31 -17.71 -5.29
C PHE A 335 -7.85 -18.64 -4.15
N ARG A 336 -7.08 -19.69 -4.47
CA ARG A 336 -6.57 -20.64 -3.47
C ARG A 336 -5.65 -19.94 -2.45
N PHE A 337 -4.80 -19.02 -2.88
CA PHE A 337 -3.97 -18.27 -1.94
C PHE A 337 -4.84 -17.41 -1.01
N LEU A 338 -5.68 -16.56 -1.59
CA LEU A 338 -6.47 -15.57 -0.83
C LEU A 338 -7.49 -16.22 0.12
N SER A 339 -8.14 -17.31 -0.31
CA SER A 339 -9.15 -18.01 0.50
C SER A 339 -8.58 -18.85 1.64
N ASN A 340 -7.28 -19.16 1.64
CA ASN A 340 -6.63 -19.92 2.71
C ASN A 340 -6.05 -19.04 3.83
N LEU A 341 -6.06 -17.71 3.67
CA LEU A 341 -5.61 -16.81 4.72
C LEU A 341 -6.64 -16.76 5.86
N THR A 342 -6.23 -17.19 7.05
CA THR A 342 -7.07 -17.14 8.25
C THR A 342 -6.33 -16.40 9.36
N ALA A 343 -7.04 -15.56 10.12
CA ALA A 343 -6.45 -14.79 11.21
C ALA A 343 -6.01 -15.72 12.35
N LEU A 344 -4.84 -15.43 12.93
CA LEU A 344 -4.36 -16.10 14.14
C LEU A 344 -5.12 -15.56 15.36
N VAL A 345 -5.88 -16.42 16.03
CA VAL A 345 -6.59 -16.06 17.26
C VAL A 345 -5.61 -16.02 18.44
N LEU A 346 -5.37 -14.83 18.98
CA LEU A 346 -4.48 -14.61 20.12
C LEU A 346 -5.27 -14.38 21.42
N PRO A 347 -4.85 -14.96 22.56
CA PRO A 347 -5.50 -14.71 23.84
C PRO A 347 -5.58 -13.22 24.19
N GLY A 348 -6.76 -12.77 24.61
CA GLY A 348 -7.00 -11.39 25.02
C GLY A 348 -7.05 -10.35 23.90
N LYS A 349 -6.99 -10.76 22.63
CA LYS A 349 -7.22 -9.87 21.48
C LYS A 349 -8.67 -9.93 21.02
N PRO A 350 -9.26 -8.81 20.56
CA PRO A 350 -10.61 -8.81 19.99
C PRO A 350 -10.74 -9.82 18.85
N THR A 351 -11.89 -10.49 18.79
CA THR A 351 -12.25 -11.44 17.74
C THR A 351 -13.33 -10.85 16.82
N VAL A 352 -13.79 -11.64 15.86
CA VAL A 352 -14.86 -11.26 14.91
C VAL A 352 -16.09 -10.72 15.66
N PRO A 353 -16.63 -9.54 15.28
CA PRO A 353 -17.90 -9.05 15.81
C PRO A 353 -19.04 -10.03 15.54
N LEU A 354 -19.80 -10.39 16.58
CA LEU A 354 -20.91 -11.34 16.47
C LEU A 354 -22.27 -10.67 16.25
N SER A 355 -22.39 -9.40 16.65
CA SER A 355 -23.57 -8.56 16.39
C SER A 355 -23.29 -7.64 15.20
N VAL A 356 -24.28 -7.50 14.32
CA VAL A 356 -24.21 -6.62 13.15
C VAL A 356 -25.20 -5.47 13.36
N ASP A 357 -24.69 -4.26 13.51
CA ASP A 357 -25.52 -3.06 13.70
C ASP A 357 -26.05 -2.51 12.37
N THR A 358 -25.19 -2.49 11.34
CA THR A 358 -25.53 -1.99 10.00
C THR A 358 -25.15 -2.99 8.92
N ARG A 359 -26.01 -3.16 7.91
CA ARG A 359 -25.76 -4.03 6.76
C ARG A 359 -25.73 -3.21 5.47
N MET A 360 -24.56 -3.15 4.86
CA MET A 360 -24.39 -2.53 3.54
C MET A 360 -24.17 -3.60 2.48
N PHE A 361 -24.81 -3.44 1.32
CA PHE A 361 -24.52 -4.14 0.09
C PHE A 361 -23.99 -3.10 -0.90
N VAL A 362 -22.69 -3.15 -1.17
CA VAL A 362 -21.99 -2.15 -1.98
C VAL A 362 -21.55 -2.76 -3.30
N THR A 363 -22.17 -2.34 -4.41
CA THR A 363 -21.73 -2.71 -5.75
C THR A 363 -20.56 -1.84 -6.16
N VAL A 364 -19.47 -2.43 -6.60
CA VAL A 364 -18.28 -1.72 -7.09
C VAL A 364 -18.13 -2.03 -8.57
N GLY A 365 -17.93 -1.01 -9.39
CA GLY A 365 -17.80 -1.21 -10.83
C GLY A 365 -17.15 -0.04 -11.54
N LEU A 366 -16.59 -0.37 -12.70
CA LEU A 366 -16.23 0.59 -13.73
C LEU A 366 -17.50 1.04 -14.44
N GLY A 367 -17.47 2.24 -15.02
CA GLY A 367 -18.61 2.80 -15.71
C GLY A 367 -18.25 4.01 -16.54
N ASN A 368 -19.27 4.71 -16.99
CA ASN A 368 -19.16 5.92 -17.77
C ASN A 368 -19.76 7.11 -17.03
N GLY A 369 -19.39 8.31 -17.46
CA GLY A 369 -20.04 9.57 -17.09
C GLY A 369 -19.92 10.60 -18.21
N ASP A 370 -20.52 11.77 -18.02
CA ASP A 370 -20.38 12.88 -18.96
C ASP A 370 -19.02 13.58 -18.81
N CYS A 371 -18.52 14.15 -19.91
CA CYS A 371 -17.42 15.10 -19.86
C CYS A 371 -17.73 16.25 -18.89
N GLN A 372 -16.77 16.58 -18.05
CA GLN A 372 -16.85 17.73 -17.17
C GLN A 372 -16.27 18.98 -17.87
N PRO A 373 -16.70 20.20 -17.49
CA PRO A 373 -16.18 21.44 -18.07
C PRO A 373 -14.65 21.57 -18.00
N LYS A 374 -14.00 20.97 -16.99
CA LYS A 374 -12.54 20.97 -16.81
C LYS A 374 -11.81 19.97 -17.72
N GLN A 375 -12.51 19.06 -18.40
CA GLN A 375 -11.93 18.00 -19.25
C GLN A 375 -11.85 18.47 -20.71
N THR A 376 -10.91 19.37 -20.97
CA THR A 376 -10.83 20.11 -22.25
C THR A 376 -10.42 19.27 -23.45
N LEU A 377 -9.94 18.04 -23.25
CA LEU A 377 -9.57 17.10 -24.32
C LEU A 377 -10.62 15.99 -24.50
N CYS A 378 -11.72 16.04 -23.74
CA CYS A 378 -12.82 15.09 -23.84
C CYS A 378 -13.56 15.35 -25.16
N ASN A 379 -13.37 14.48 -26.14
CA ASN A 379 -13.83 14.74 -27.51
C ASN A 379 -15.34 14.54 -27.64
N THR A 380 -16.02 15.52 -28.24
CA THR A 380 -17.48 15.53 -28.44
C THR A 380 -17.90 15.39 -29.90
N THR A 381 -16.97 15.10 -30.82
CA THR A 381 -17.18 15.34 -32.26
C THR A 381 -17.97 14.27 -33.02
N ASP A 382 -18.31 13.12 -32.44
CA ASP A 382 -18.84 11.98 -33.22
C ASP A 382 -20.34 11.67 -33.02
N GLY A 383 -21.13 12.67 -32.59
CA GLY A 383 -22.60 12.55 -32.46
C GLY A 383 -23.10 11.55 -31.40
N THR A 384 -22.21 10.78 -30.80
CA THR A 384 -22.45 9.91 -29.64
C THR A 384 -22.18 10.69 -28.35
N ARG A 385 -22.91 10.36 -27.27
CA ARG A 385 -22.71 11.02 -25.97
C ARG A 385 -21.23 10.89 -25.58
N PRO A 386 -20.50 11.98 -25.32
CA PRO A 386 -19.11 11.92 -24.88
C PRO A 386 -19.06 11.18 -23.54
N ARG A 387 -18.32 10.07 -23.47
CA ARG A 387 -18.22 9.27 -22.25
C ARG A 387 -16.83 9.34 -21.67
N ILE A 388 -16.75 9.76 -20.41
CA ILE A 388 -15.53 9.60 -19.62
C ILE A 388 -15.57 8.27 -18.91
N PHE A 389 -14.40 7.65 -18.78
CA PHE A 389 -14.23 6.50 -17.91
C PHE A 389 -14.45 6.93 -16.45
N SER A 390 -15.18 6.11 -15.71
CA SER A 390 -15.60 6.38 -14.35
C SER A 390 -15.58 5.10 -13.53
N SER A 391 -15.66 5.23 -12.22
CA SER A 391 -15.93 4.13 -11.30
C SER A 391 -16.90 4.60 -10.24
N SER A 392 -17.62 3.65 -9.62
CA SER A 392 -18.60 3.98 -8.59
C SER A 392 -18.73 2.88 -7.53
N MET A 393 -19.23 3.30 -6.38
CA MET A 393 -19.76 2.43 -5.33
C MET A 393 -21.25 2.73 -5.17
N ASN A 394 -22.13 1.73 -5.28
CA ASN A 394 -23.59 1.93 -5.29
C ASN A 394 -24.06 3.04 -6.25
N ASN A 395 -23.47 3.07 -7.46
CA ASN A 395 -23.71 4.07 -8.51
C ASN A 395 -23.29 5.53 -8.16
N ALA A 396 -22.67 5.74 -7.00
CA ALA A 396 -22.07 7.01 -6.60
C ALA A 396 -20.58 7.03 -7.02
N SER A 397 -20.27 7.86 -8.02
CA SER A 397 -18.90 8.11 -8.46
C SER A 397 -18.33 9.29 -7.67
N PHE A 398 -17.37 9.00 -6.80
CA PHE A 398 -16.88 9.95 -5.81
C PHE A 398 -16.17 11.14 -6.46
N LEU A 399 -16.54 12.36 -6.04
CA LEU A 399 -15.84 13.59 -6.38
C LEU A 399 -15.12 14.13 -5.14
N LEU A 400 -13.86 14.54 -5.33
CA LEU A 400 -13.15 15.31 -4.30
C LEU A 400 -13.77 16.71 -4.18
N PRO A 401 -13.81 17.31 -2.97
CA PRO A 401 -14.15 18.71 -2.80
C PRO A 401 -13.33 19.64 -3.71
N ASP A 402 -13.96 20.72 -4.19
CA ASP A 402 -13.34 21.65 -5.14
C ASP A 402 -12.14 22.41 -4.55
N ALA A 403 -11.26 22.86 -5.44
CA ALA A 403 -10.13 23.72 -5.08
C ALA A 403 -10.65 25.03 -4.44
N GLY A 404 -10.27 25.26 -3.18
CA GLY A 404 -10.75 26.40 -2.37
C GLY A 404 -11.79 26.04 -1.32
N SER A 405 -12.33 24.81 -1.35
CA SER A 405 -13.14 24.26 -0.26
C SER A 405 -12.25 23.66 0.84
N PRO A 406 -12.72 23.62 2.10
CA PRO A 406 -12.05 22.82 3.14
C PRO A 406 -12.08 21.32 2.78
N SER A 407 -11.18 20.54 3.37
CA SER A 407 -11.27 19.07 3.31
C SER A 407 -12.55 18.57 4.00
N MET A 408 -12.99 17.34 3.70
CA MET A 408 -14.17 16.75 4.35
C MET A 408 -14.04 16.70 5.88
N LEU A 409 -12.85 16.38 6.41
CA LEU A 409 -12.59 16.36 7.85
C LEU A 409 -12.63 17.77 8.46
N GLN A 410 -12.06 18.78 7.78
CA GLN A 410 -12.14 20.16 8.25
C GLN A 410 -13.60 20.64 8.26
N ALA A 411 -14.34 20.40 7.18
CA ALA A 411 -15.77 20.71 7.08
C ALA A 411 -16.61 19.99 8.15
N HIS A 412 -16.27 18.74 8.48
CA HIS A 412 -16.89 18.03 9.59
C HIS A 412 -16.59 18.70 10.93
N TYR A 413 -15.31 18.96 11.21
CA TYR A 413 -14.86 19.54 12.48
C TYR A 413 -15.45 20.92 12.74
N ASP A 414 -15.58 21.74 11.68
CA ASP A 414 -16.19 23.07 11.75
C ASP A 414 -17.73 23.03 11.81
N GLY A 415 -18.34 21.84 11.71
CA GLY A 415 -19.79 21.68 11.64
C GLY A 415 -20.42 22.27 10.37
N ASN A 416 -19.64 22.47 9.31
CA ASN A 416 -20.07 23.10 8.06
C ASN A 416 -19.76 22.21 6.84
N ALA A 417 -20.59 21.18 6.64
CA ALA A 417 -20.50 20.28 5.48
C ALA A 417 -21.19 20.84 4.21
N SER A 418 -21.90 21.97 4.32
CA SER A 418 -22.68 22.54 3.22
C SER A 418 -21.79 22.88 2.03
N GLY A 419 -22.09 22.29 0.86
CA GLY A 419 -21.30 22.47 -0.36
C GLY A 419 -20.02 21.63 -0.42
N VAL A 420 -19.74 20.78 0.58
CA VAL A 420 -18.55 19.90 0.62
C VAL A 420 -18.92 18.44 0.47
N TYR A 421 -19.83 17.92 1.29
CA TYR A 421 -20.30 16.54 1.22
C TYR A 421 -21.68 16.36 1.87
N THR A 422 -22.34 15.25 1.55
CA THR A 422 -23.60 14.82 2.20
C THR A 422 -23.39 13.51 2.97
N ARG A 423 -24.24 13.22 3.96
CA ARG A 423 -24.12 12.04 4.86
C ARG A 423 -25.03 10.86 4.45
N ASP A 424 -25.40 10.80 3.18
CA ASP A 424 -26.44 9.92 2.63
C ASP A 424 -25.88 8.90 1.63
N PHE A 425 -24.64 8.43 1.83
CA PHE A 425 -24.14 7.31 1.03
C PHE A 425 -25.06 6.09 1.21
N PRO A 426 -25.58 5.47 0.14
CA PRO A 426 -26.62 4.47 0.27
C PRO A 426 -26.07 3.12 0.72
N ASP A 427 -26.77 2.47 1.65
CA ASP A 427 -26.43 1.11 2.12
C ASP A 427 -26.68 0.03 1.07
N ARG A 428 -27.37 0.33 -0.03
CA ARG A 428 -27.71 -0.61 -1.12
C ARG A 428 -27.61 0.09 -2.47
N PRO A 429 -27.36 -0.64 -3.57
CA PRO A 429 -27.39 -0.06 -4.91
C PRO A 429 -28.80 0.43 -5.22
N PRO A 430 -28.95 1.56 -5.94
CA PRO A 430 -30.25 2.14 -6.26
C PRO A 430 -31.04 1.28 -7.26
N VAL A 431 -30.36 0.42 -8.02
CA VAL A 431 -30.96 -0.50 -8.99
C VAL A 431 -30.42 -1.91 -8.73
N ILE A 432 -31.33 -2.89 -8.73
CA ILE A 432 -30.99 -4.31 -8.57
C ILE A 432 -31.03 -4.98 -9.94
N PHE A 433 -29.97 -5.69 -10.28
CA PHE A 433 -29.81 -6.45 -11.51
C PHE A 433 -28.87 -7.65 -11.25
N ASP A 434 -28.62 -8.48 -12.25
CA ASP A 434 -27.60 -9.52 -12.15
C ASP A 434 -26.21 -8.88 -12.25
N TYR A 435 -25.60 -8.57 -11.11
CA TYR A 435 -24.37 -7.78 -11.01
C TYR A 435 -23.15 -8.41 -11.71
N THR A 436 -23.21 -9.69 -12.05
CA THR A 436 -22.07 -10.45 -12.59
C THR A 436 -22.33 -11.07 -13.96
N ALA A 437 -23.54 -10.94 -14.51
CA ALA A 437 -23.84 -11.43 -15.85
C ALA A 437 -23.36 -10.48 -16.94
N ASP A 438 -22.78 -11.03 -18.01
CA ASP A 438 -22.41 -10.28 -19.22
C ASP A 438 -23.59 -9.52 -19.82
N ALA A 439 -24.82 -10.05 -19.68
CA ALA A 439 -26.04 -9.41 -20.15
C ALA A 439 -26.37 -8.08 -19.43
N SER A 440 -25.77 -7.84 -18.26
CA SER A 440 -25.93 -6.60 -17.49
C SER A 440 -24.96 -5.51 -17.93
N ASP A 441 -24.05 -5.79 -18.87
CA ASP A 441 -23.05 -4.85 -19.40
C ASP A 441 -23.68 -3.86 -20.41
N THR A 442 -24.75 -3.18 -20.01
CA THR A 442 -25.54 -2.23 -20.82
C THR A 442 -25.13 -0.78 -20.59
N ASP A 443 -25.40 0.08 -21.56
CA ASP A 443 -25.07 1.51 -21.47
C ASP A 443 -25.78 2.21 -20.30
N GLU A 444 -27.01 1.80 -20.02
CA GLU A 444 -27.83 2.33 -18.93
C GLU A 444 -27.25 1.98 -17.56
N LEU A 445 -26.82 0.73 -17.36
CA LEU A 445 -26.29 0.26 -16.08
C LEU A 445 -24.85 0.71 -15.84
N LYS A 446 -24.07 0.99 -16.89
CA LYS A 446 -22.71 1.54 -16.78
C LYS A 446 -22.69 3.01 -16.40
N TYR A 447 -23.79 3.74 -16.52
CA TYR A 447 -23.79 5.18 -16.34
C TYR A 447 -23.83 5.56 -14.85
N THR A 448 -22.81 6.29 -14.40
CA THR A 448 -22.60 6.60 -12.97
C THR A 448 -22.93 8.04 -12.61
N THR A 449 -23.44 8.24 -11.38
CA THR A 449 -23.77 9.59 -10.89
C THR A 449 -22.65 10.15 -10.03
N LYS A 450 -22.11 11.32 -10.41
CA LYS A 450 -21.09 12.02 -9.63
C LYS A 450 -21.66 12.53 -8.30
N SER A 451 -20.97 12.27 -7.19
CA SER A 451 -21.37 12.76 -5.87
C SER A 451 -20.25 12.70 -4.84
N THR A 452 -20.36 13.47 -3.75
CA THR A 452 -19.46 13.40 -2.59
C THR A 452 -20.27 13.02 -1.37
N LYS A 453 -20.43 11.71 -1.15
CA LYS A 453 -21.27 11.15 -0.08
C LYS A 453 -20.40 10.42 0.94
N GLY A 454 -20.56 10.76 2.20
CA GLY A 454 -19.98 10.06 3.34
C GLY A 454 -20.99 9.14 4.01
N PHE A 455 -20.48 8.15 4.74
CA PHE A 455 -21.27 7.28 5.61
C PHE A 455 -21.18 7.76 7.06
N GLY A 456 -22.33 7.84 7.74
CA GLY A 456 -22.42 8.02 9.20
C GLY A 456 -22.09 9.42 9.74
N ASN A 457 -22.34 9.59 11.05
CA ASN A 457 -21.84 10.72 11.82
C ASN A 457 -20.35 10.48 12.09
N TYR A 458 -19.48 11.35 11.56
CA TYR A 458 -18.03 11.37 11.81
C TYR A 458 -17.62 11.58 13.30
N ASP A 459 -18.59 11.67 14.21
CA ASP A 459 -18.42 12.04 15.63
C ASP A 459 -17.55 11.05 16.43
N GLU A 460 -17.47 9.77 16.04
CA GLU A 460 -16.62 8.78 16.74
C GLU A 460 -15.13 8.85 16.36
N ALA A 461 -14.79 9.36 15.18
CA ALA A 461 -13.39 9.47 14.74
C ALA A 461 -12.71 10.75 15.24
N ALA A 462 -13.48 11.79 15.54
CA ALA A 462 -12.99 13.13 15.88
C ALA A 462 -12.85 13.41 17.39
N ALA A 463 -13.24 12.46 18.26
CA ALA A 463 -13.15 12.64 19.70
C ALA A 463 -11.69 12.47 20.21
N ALA A 464 -10.87 13.51 20.03
CA ALA A 464 -9.63 13.71 20.78
C ALA A 464 -9.65 15.08 21.48
N PRO A 465 -9.12 15.18 22.72
CA PRO A 465 -9.27 16.38 23.54
C PRO A 465 -8.33 17.51 23.09
N GLY A 466 -8.94 18.66 22.77
CA GLY A 466 -8.42 20.02 22.93
C GLY A 466 -6.93 20.26 22.72
N PHE A 467 -6.55 20.62 21.49
CA PHE A 467 -5.43 21.53 21.27
C PHE A 467 -5.97 22.94 21.05
N ARG A 468 -5.90 23.77 22.09
CA ARG A 468 -6.04 25.22 21.96
C ARG A 468 -4.90 25.73 21.07
N THR A 469 -5.22 26.24 19.90
CA THR A 469 -4.33 27.15 19.19
C THR A 469 -4.30 28.47 19.97
N GLY A 470 -3.17 28.78 20.60
CA GLY A 470 -2.87 30.13 21.06
C GLY A 470 -2.62 31.05 19.86
N PRO A 471 -2.93 32.36 19.95
CA PRO A 471 -2.99 33.24 18.79
C PRO A 471 -1.60 33.77 18.38
N ARG A 472 -1.38 33.75 17.05
CA ARG A 472 -0.47 34.52 16.19
C ARG A 472 0.99 34.74 16.61
#